data_AF-A0A960LKS6-F1
#
_entry.id   AF-A0A960LKS6-F1
#
_cell.length_a   1.000
_cell.length_b   1.000
_cell.length_c   1.000
_cell.angle_alpha   90.00
_cell.angle_beta   90.00
_cell.angle_gamma   90.00
#
_symmetry.space_group_name_H-M   'P 1'
#
loop_
_entity.id
_entity.type
_entity.pdbx_description
1 polymer ?
#
loop_
_entity_poly.entity_id
_entity_poly.type
_entity_poly.pdbx_seq_one_letter_code
_entity_poly.pdbx_strand_id
1 'polypeptide(L)'
;MDASHHLTVETLTEKSLYLCLYLMFFYFGTNPRQPNSRTMKFLYFLTLVAIGISGYLAYDKGQLASIHPLLDPATHKAEVAEADVASVTSEESSDSEISVPEPTSGDSDKTAKPETKPEIKPDPKQVRAEQAEQRRLEAEEKKRAKEAKEAAYEADRAIYLQKKSVFEEKIIELNKQFSDVVAQIRTAEQNRYNQERAWSAQNIKNSREQDKLRAASGQFIESLVAKREAIADQITETKREMLALKKP
;
A
#
# COMPACT_ATOMS: atom_id res chain seq x y z
N MET A 1 -9.53 20.54 -38.28
CA MET A 1 -10.54 19.97 -37.38
C MET A 1 -9.82 19.55 -36.12
N ASP A 2 -9.66 20.50 -35.21
CA ASP A 2 -9.18 20.29 -33.85
C ASP A 2 -10.38 19.96 -32.95
N ALA A 3 -10.28 18.83 -32.24
CA ALA A 3 -10.91 18.53 -30.95
C ALA A 3 -10.63 17.05 -30.66
N SER A 4 -9.44 16.80 -30.12
CA SER A 4 -9.22 15.84 -29.03
C SER A 4 -10.38 14.88 -28.75
N HIS A 5 -10.29 13.66 -29.27
CA HIS A 5 -10.99 12.50 -28.71
C HIS A 5 -10.42 12.21 -27.32
N HIS A 6 -10.73 13.07 -26.34
CA HIS A 6 -10.60 12.71 -24.95
C HIS A 6 -11.59 11.58 -24.70
N LEU A 7 -11.08 10.34 -24.72
CA LEU A 7 -11.73 9.18 -24.12
C LEU A 7 -11.82 9.45 -22.62
N THR A 8 -12.81 10.25 -22.23
CA THR A 8 -13.19 10.42 -20.85
C THR A 8 -13.84 9.12 -20.37
N VAL A 9 -13.56 8.72 -19.13
CA VAL A 9 -14.10 7.50 -18.51
C VAL A 9 -15.62 7.41 -18.67
N GLU A 10 -16.31 8.55 -18.69
CA GLU A 10 -17.77 8.67 -18.90
C GLU A 10 -18.22 8.17 -20.28
N THR A 11 -17.51 8.52 -21.35
CA THR A 11 -17.83 8.03 -22.71
C THR A 11 -17.50 6.55 -22.88
N LEU A 12 -16.55 6.03 -22.11
CA LEU A 12 -16.19 4.62 -22.07
C LEU A 12 -17.26 3.81 -21.31
N THR A 13 -17.84 4.35 -20.23
CA THR A 13 -18.92 3.72 -19.48
C THR A 13 -20.24 3.67 -20.25
N GLU A 14 -20.61 4.75 -20.94
CA GLU A 14 -21.86 4.81 -21.69
C GLU A 14 -21.85 3.84 -22.88
N LYS A 15 -20.76 3.82 -23.67
CA LYS A 15 -20.62 2.89 -24.80
C LYS A 15 -20.51 1.44 -24.36
N SER A 16 -19.86 1.18 -23.21
CA SER A 16 -19.78 -0.18 -22.65
C SER A 16 -21.14 -0.66 -22.11
N LEU A 17 -21.93 0.24 -21.53
CA LEU A 17 -23.29 -0.06 -21.08
C LEU A 17 -24.22 -0.35 -22.26
N TYR A 18 -24.19 0.47 -23.32
CA TYR A 18 -24.97 0.23 -24.53
C TYR A 18 -24.58 -1.08 -25.23
N LEU A 19 -23.28 -1.40 -25.30
CA LEU A 19 -22.82 -2.67 -25.84
C LEU A 19 -23.30 -3.86 -24.99
N CYS A 20 -23.26 -3.74 -23.66
CA CYS A 20 -23.75 -4.77 -22.74
C CYS A 20 -25.26 -4.99 -22.88
N LEU A 21 -26.05 -3.91 -22.90
CA LEU A 21 -27.49 -3.97 -23.12
C LEU A 21 -27.84 -4.53 -24.50
N TYR A 22 -27.09 -4.16 -25.55
CA TYR A 22 -27.26 -4.70 -26.90
C TYR A 22 -27.01 -6.20 -26.95
N LEU A 23 -25.93 -6.69 -26.32
CA LEU A 23 -25.64 -8.12 -26.24
C LEU A 23 -26.71 -8.90 -25.45
N MET A 24 -27.24 -8.31 -24.38
CA MET A 24 -28.38 -8.89 -23.64
C MET A 24 -29.62 -8.96 -24.54
N PHE A 25 -30.00 -7.85 -25.19
CA PHE A 25 -31.18 -7.81 -26.07
C PHE A 25 -31.06 -8.78 -27.25
N PHE A 26 -29.88 -8.86 -27.88
CA PHE A 26 -29.63 -9.78 -28.98
C PHE A 26 -29.72 -11.25 -28.52
N TYR A 27 -29.17 -11.56 -27.35
CA TYR A 27 -29.22 -12.92 -26.79
C TYR A 27 -30.66 -13.33 -26.41
N PHE A 28 -31.41 -12.46 -25.74
CA PHE A 28 -32.80 -12.74 -25.35
C PHE A 28 -33.76 -12.73 -26.56
N GLY A 29 -33.52 -11.88 -27.55
CA GLY A 29 -34.30 -11.83 -28.79
C GLY A 29 -34.12 -13.06 -29.68
N THR A 30 -32.92 -13.65 -29.68
CA THR A 30 -32.62 -14.83 -30.50
C THR A 30 -32.96 -16.17 -29.83
N ASN A 31 -32.97 -16.24 -28.49
CA ASN A 31 -33.21 -17.48 -27.75
C ASN A 31 -34.18 -17.34 -26.55
N PRO A 32 -35.46 -16.97 -26.77
CA PRO A 32 -36.41 -16.69 -25.68
C PRO A 32 -36.87 -17.93 -24.88
N ARG A 33 -36.46 -19.15 -25.24
CA ARG A 33 -37.03 -20.41 -24.71
C ARG A 33 -36.14 -21.23 -23.78
N GLN A 34 -34.94 -20.78 -23.41
CA GLN A 34 -34.04 -21.58 -22.54
C GLN A 34 -33.55 -20.83 -21.29
N PRO A 35 -34.41 -20.67 -20.27
CA PRO A 35 -34.06 -20.01 -19.01
C PRO A 35 -33.01 -20.75 -18.15
N ASN A 36 -32.63 -21.99 -18.49
CA ASN A 36 -31.85 -22.87 -17.62
C ASN A 36 -30.45 -23.25 -18.15
N SER A 37 -29.93 -22.59 -19.19
CA SER A 37 -28.57 -22.88 -19.67
C SER A 37 -27.50 -22.25 -18.77
N ARG A 38 -26.35 -22.92 -18.61
CA ARG A 38 -25.18 -22.38 -17.88
C ARG A 38 -24.76 -21.01 -18.43
N THR A 39 -24.96 -20.79 -19.74
CA THR A 39 -24.72 -19.53 -20.43
C THR A 39 -25.60 -18.41 -19.90
N MET A 40 -26.89 -18.67 -19.65
CA MET A 40 -27.81 -17.67 -19.10
C MET A 40 -27.42 -17.27 -17.67
N LYS A 41 -27.04 -18.24 -16.81
CA LYS A 41 -26.52 -17.96 -15.46
C LYS A 41 -25.24 -17.12 -15.50
N PHE A 42 -24.36 -17.40 -16.45
CA PHE A 42 -23.13 -16.64 -16.66
C PHE A 42 -23.41 -15.20 -17.14
N LEU A 43 -24.37 -15.02 -18.06
CA LEU A 43 -24.81 -13.68 -18.48
C LEU A 43 -25.42 -12.90 -17.32
N TYR A 44 -26.26 -13.52 -16.48
CA TYR A 44 -26.81 -12.87 -15.28
C TYR A 44 -25.72 -12.50 -14.26
N PHE A 45 -24.71 -13.34 -14.10
CA PHE A 45 -23.58 -13.01 -13.23
C PHE A 45 -22.79 -11.80 -13.77
N LEU A 46 -22.55 -11.77 -15.09
CA LEU A 46 -21.88 -10.65 -15.75
C LEU A 46 -22.66 -9.34 -15.62
N THR A 47 -24.00 -9.37 -15.71
CA THR A 47 -24.81 -8.16 -15.51
C THR A 47 -24.78 -7.70 -14.05
N LEU A 48 -24.85 -8.61 -13.08
CA LEU A 48 -24.73 -8.26 -11.66
C LEU A 48 -23.38 -7.63 -11.33
N VAL A 49 -22.29 -8.15 -11.90
CA VAL A 49 -20.94 -7.56 -11.75
C VAL A 49 -20.86 -6.18 -12.41
N ALA A 50 -21.42 -6.02 -13.61
CA ALA A 50 -21.45 -4.72 -14.30
C ALA A 50 -22.26 -3.67 -13.52
N ILE A 51 -23.41 -4.07 -12.95
CA ILE A 51 -24.24 -3.21 -12.09
C ILE A 51 -23.48 -2.87 -10.80
N GLY A 52 -22.83 -3.85 -10.18
CA GLY A 52 -22.05 -3.65 -8.95
C GLY A 52 -20.89 -2.67 -9.14
N ILE A 53 -20.14 -2.80 -10.24
CA ILE A 53 -19.05 -1.87 -10.59
C ILE A 53 -19.61 -0.47 -10.89
N SER A 54 -20.71 -0.38 -11.64
CA SER A 54 -21.34 0.90 -11.96
C SER A 54 -21.90 1.60 -10.72
N GLY A 55 -22.52 0.84 -9.82
CA GLY A 55 -23.04 1.33 -8.54
C GLY A 55 -21.94 1.78 -7.59
N TYR A 56 -20.83 1.04 -7.53
CA TYR A 56 -19.65 1.42 -6.76
C TYR A 56 -19.01 2.70 -7.29
N LEU A 57 -18.85 2.84 -8.62
CA LEU A 57 -18.34 4.06 -9.24
C LEU A 57 -19.27 5.26 -9.04
N ALA A 58 -20.59 5.05 -9.06
CA ALA A 58 -21.57 6.11 -8.80
C ALA A 58 -21.58 6.52 -7.31
N TYR A 59 -21.33 5.58 -6.40
CA TYR A 59 -21.17 5.83 -4.97
C TYR A 59 -19.91 6.63 -4.68
N ASP A 60 -18.77 6.22 -5.23
CA ASP A 60 -17.47 6.88 -5.07
C ASP A 60 -17.47 8.32 -5.60
N LYS A 61 -18.23 8.58 -6.67
CA LYS A 61 -18.43 9.94 -7.22
C LYS A 61 -19.50 10.78 -6.51
N GLY A 62 -20.14 10.28 -5.45
CA GLY A 62 -21.20 11.00 -4.73
C GLY A 62 -22.48 11.23 -5.54
N GLN A 63 -22.67 10.54 -6.66
CA GLN A 63 -23.80 10.74 -7.58
C GLN A 63 -25.05 9.94 -7.17
N LEU A 64 -24.93 9.04 -6.18
CA LEU A 64 -26.00 8.15 -5.71
C LEU A 64 -27.18 8.91 -5.06
N ALA A 65 -26.96 10.14 -4.57
CA ALA A 65 -27.98 10.95 -3.91
C ALA A 65 -29.15 11.36 -4.83
N SER A 66 -29.00 11.23 -6.15
CA SER A 66 -30.05 11.59 -7.12
C SER A 66 -30.99 10.45 -7.51
N ILE A 67 -30.69 9.19 -7.14
CA ILE A 67 -31.39 8.01 -7.65
C ILE A 67 -32.43 7.45 -6.65
N HIS A 68 -32.28 7.72 -5.35
CA HIS A 68 -33.33 7.38 -4.37
C HIS A 68 -33.25 8.25 -3.10
N PRO A 69 -34.27 9.06 -2.77
CA PRO A 69 -34.26 9.94 -1.59
C PRO A 69 -34.27 9.19 -0.24
N LEU A 70 -34.44 7.86 -0.25
CA LEU A 70 -34.37 7.01 0.96
C LEU A 70 -32.94 6.56 1.31
N LEU A 71 -31.95 6.81 0.45
CA LEU A 71 -30.55 6.43 0.68
C LEU A 71 -29.67 7.62 1.07
N ASP A 72 -30.29 8.76 1.37
CA ASP A 72 -29.56 9.96 1.78
C ASP A 72 -28.95 9.76 3.19
N PRO A 73 -27.61 9.78 3.33
CA PRO A 73 -26.95 9.69 4.64
C PRO A 73 -27.28 10.87 5.56
N ALA A 74 -27.89 11.95 5.05
CA ALA A 74 -28.41 13.03 5.87
C ALA A 74 -29.64 12.58 6.71
N THR A 75 -30.50 11.72 6.17
CA THR A 75 -31.67 11.20 6.89
C THR A 75 -31.27 10.21 7.98
N HIS A 76 -30.25 9.40 7.72
CA HIS A 76 -29.70 8.46 8.70
C HIS A 76 -28.89 9.13 9.84
N LYS A 77 -28.38 10.35 9.62
CA LYS A 77 -27.73 11.14 10.68
C LYS A 77 -28.72 11.88 11.58
N ALA A 78 -29.94 12.13 11.10
CA ALA A 78 -30.98 12.77 11.91
C ALA A 78 -31.59 11.81 12.95
N GLU A 79 -31.76 10.52 12.61
CA GLU A 79 -32.40 9.55 13.51
C GLU A 79 -31.45 8.98 14.59
N VAL A 80 -30.13 9.01 14.36
CA VAL A 80 -29.13 8.49 15.33
C VAL A 80 -28.68 9.56 16.34
N ALA A 81 -28.93 10.85 16.08
CA ALA A 81 -28.52 11.94 16.97
C ALA A 81 -29.42 12.11 18.22
N GLU A 82 -30.65 11.58 18.22
CA GLU A 82 -31.60 11.75 19.34
C GLU A 82 -31.62 10.59 20.35
N ALA A 83 -30.85 9.52 20.12
CA ALA A 83 -30.97 8.30 20.93
C ALA A 83 -29.83 8.03 21.95
N ASP A 84 -28.73 8.80 21.96
CA ASP A 84 -27.52 8.39 22.72
C ASP A 84 -26.89 9.48 23.62
N VAL A 85 -27.63 10.54 23.97
CA VAL A 85 -27.14 11.58 24.92
C VAL A 85 -28.08 11.71 26.12
N ALA A 86 -28.43 10.57 26.70
CA ALA A 86 -29.12 10.50 27.98
C ALA A 86 -28.69 9.26 28.76
N SER A 87 -27.44 9.20 29.22
CA SER A 87 -27.11 8.70 30.57
C SER A 87 -25.60 8.63 30.79
N VAL A 88 -25.24 8.82 32.06
CA VAL A 88 -23.92 8.60 32.68
C VAL A 88 -22.97 9.80 32.67
N THR A 89 -23.37 10.76 33.49
CA THR A 89 -22.52 11.47 34.46
C THR A 89 -21.90 10.49 35.46
N SER A 90 -20.59 10.54 35.68
CA SER A 90 -19.93 10.26 36.98
C SER A 90 -18.58 10.96 37.00
N GLU A 91 -18.41 11.81 38.01
CA GLU A 91 -17.26 12.65 38.33
C GLU A 91 -16.02 11.85 38.77
N GLU A 92 -14.83 12.38 38.50
CA GLU A 92 -13.66 12.58 39.41
C GLU A 92 -12.44 12.95 38.54
N SER A 93 -11.95 14.20 38.53
CA SER A 93 -11.17 14.90 39.56
C SER A 93 -9.81 14.24 39.88
N SER A 94 -8.73 14.74 39.26
CA SER A 94 -7.52 15.14 39.99
C SER A 94 -6.48 15.81 39.10
N ASP A 95 -6.16 17.03 39.52
CA ASP A 95 -4.94 17.78 39.23
C ASP A 95 -3.67 16.99 39.54
N SER A 96 -2.61 17.25 38.77
CA SER A 96 -1.23 17.16 39.26
C SER A 96 -0.30 17.99 38.38
N GLU A 97 -0.16 19.25 38.80
CA GLU A 97 0.97 20.13 38.54
C GLU A 97 2.23 19.54 39.20
N ILE A 98 3.32 19.31 38.46
CA ILE A 98 4.57 18.82 39.04
C ILE A 98 5.60 19.95 39.08
N SER A 99 5.89 20.36 40.32
CA SER A 99 6.89 21.34 40.73
C SER A 99 8.33 20.90 40.46
N VAL A 100 9.16 21.91 40.21
CA VAL A 100 10.62 21.90 40.10
C VAL A 100 11.27 21.54 41.45
N PRO A 101 12.29 20.67 41.51
CA PRO A 101 13.11 20.53 42.70
C PRO A 101 14.38 21.40 42.62
N GLU A 102 14.52 22.33 43.57
CA GLU A 102 15.84 22.79 44.03
C GLU A 102 16.40 21.78 45.04
N PRO A 103 17.74 21.65 45.14
CA PRO A 103 18.29 21.34 46.45
C PRO A 103 19.54 22.16 46.84
N THR A 104 19.40 22.73 48.03
CA THR A 104 20.32 22.68 49.19
C THR A 104 21.61 23.49 49.21
N SER A 105 21.55 24.53 50.03
CA SER A 105 22.68 25.04 50.82
C SER A 105 23.07 24.04 51.91
N GLY A 106 24.36 23.79 52.06
CA GLY A 106 24.96 23.13 53.21
C GLY A 106 26.24 23.85 53.61
N ASP A 107 26.23 24.41 54.82
CA ASP A 107 27.34 25.02 55.55
C ASP A 107 28.51 24.04 55.75
N SER A 108 29.75 24.53 55.67
CA SER A 108 30.80 24.21 56.65
C SER A 108 32.06 25.07 56.48
N ASP A 109 32.27 25.88 57.52
CA ASP A 109 33.51 26.18 58.24
C ASP A 109 34.85 26.46 57.52
N LYS A 110 35.39 27.64 57.88
CA LYS A 110 36.78 27.95 58.23
C LYS A 110 37.88 27.10 57.57
N THR A 111 38.77 27.76 56.81
CA THR A 111 40.17 27.96 57.24
C THR A 111 41.00 28.81 56.28
N ALA A 112 41.97 29.50 56.87
CA ALA A 112 43.20 30.08 56.31
C ALA A 112 43.07 31.19 55.25
N LYS A 113 43.35 32.43 55.68
CA LYS A 113 43.80 33.53 54.82
C LYS A 113 45.10 33.13 54.12
N PRO A 114 45.19 33.15 52.77
CA PRO A 114 46.45 33.33 52.08
C PRO A 114 46.65 34.84 51.82
N GLU A 115 47.79 35.35 52.23
CA GLU A 115 48.22 36.72 51.98
C GLU A 115 48.19 37.03 50.48
N THR A 116 47.44 38.07 50.15
CA THR A 116 47.13 38.51 48.80
C THR A 116 48.35 39.28 48.24
N LYS A 117 49.09 38.66 47.31
CA LYS A 117 49.89 39.42 46.35
C LYS A 117 48.91 40.22 45.47
N PRO A 118 49.23 41.44 45.03
CA PRO A 118 48.34 42.23 44.20
C PRO A 118 48.16 41.54 42.83
N GLU A 119 47.05 40.82 42.68
CA GLU A 119 46.55 40.34 41.39
C GLU A 119 46.14 41.55 40.56
N ILE A 120 46.80 41.71 39.41
CA ILE A 120 46.41 42.65 38.36
C ILE A 120 45.07 42.14 37.82
N LYS A 121 43.98 42.75 38.30
CA LYS A 121 42.64 42.50 37.79
C LYS A 121 42.62 42.86 36.31
N PRO A 122 42.37 41.91 35.39
CA PRO A 122 42.12 42.28 34.00
C PRO A 122 40.90 43.19 33.97
N ASP A 123 40.95 44.21 33.10
CA ASP A 123 39.90 45.22 33.00
C ASP A 123 38.55 44.53 32.77
N PRO A 124 37.53 44.72 33.65
CA PRO A 124 36.23 44.07 33.53
C PRO A 124 35.53 44.36 32.19
N LYS A 125 35.98 45.37 31.45
CA LYS A 125 35.51 45.68 30.10
C LYS A 125 36.09 44.73 29.03
N GLN A 126 37.32 44.23 29.20
CA GLN A 126 37.94 43.23 28.30
C GLN A 126 37.33 41.83 28.51
N VAL A 127 37.07 41.43 29.75
CA VAL A 127 36.51 40.10 30.07
C VAL A 127 35.10 39.92 29.47
N ARG A 128 34.29 40.99 29.40
CA ARG A 128 32.96 40.95 28.77
C ARG A 128 33.03 40.86 27.24
N ALA A 129 34.06 41.46 26.63
CA ALA A 129 34.25 41.41 25.19
C ALA A 129 34.66 40.00 24.73
N GLU A 130 35.60 39.35 25.44
CA GLU A 130 36.00 37.96 25.14
C GLU A 130 34.88 36.94 25.39
N GLN A 131 34.08 37.10 26.47
CA GLN A 131 32.93 36.22 26.73
C GLN A 131 31.83 36.36 25.66
N ALA A 132 31.63 37.55 25.11
CA ALA A 132 30.64 37.77 24.05
C ALA A 132 31.10 37.15 22.71
N GLU A 133 32.40 37.18 22.43
CA GLU A 133 32.99 36.57 21.25
C GLU A 133 33.00 35.03 21.33
N GLN A 134 33.34 34.45 22.49
CA GLN A 134 33.23 33.00 22.74
C GLN A 134 31.80 32.48 22.54
N ARG A 135 30.78 33.18 23.09
CA ARG A 135 29.38 32.77 22.91
C ARG A 135 28.92 32.83 21.46
N ARG A 136 29.46 33.74 20.64
CA ARG A 136 29.17 33.81 19.20
C ARG A 136 29.77 32.63 18.45
N LEU A 137 31.03 32.28 18.75
CA LEU A 137 31.72 31.14 18.14
C LEU A 137 31.03 29.81 18.52
N GLU A 138 30.66 29.61 19.79
CA GLU A 138 29.91 28.42 20.22
C GLU A 138 28.51 28.32 19.59
N ALA A 139 27.81 29.44 19.42
CA ALA A 139 26.50 29.46 18.78
C ALA A 139 26.60 29.13 17.28
N GLU A 140 27.64 29.62 16.60
CA GLU A 140 27.91 29.30 15.21
C GLU A 140 28.33 27.83 15.03
N GLU A 141 29.18 27.29 15.89
CA GLU A 141 29.55 25.87 15.90
C GLU A 141 28.34 24.96 16.17
N LYS A 142 27.47 25.32 17.12
CA LYS A 142 26.22 24.59 17.37
C LYS A 142 25.27 24.66 16.17
N LYS A 143 25.24 25.78 15.45
CA LYS A 143 24.42 25.92 14.23
C LYS A 143 24.96 25.04 13.11
N ARG A 144 26.28 25.07 12.86
CA ARG A 144 26.94 24.20 11.87
C ARG A 144 26.79 22.71 12.21
N ALA A 145 26.86 22.36 13.50
CA ALA A 145 26.65 20.98 13.97
C ALA A 145 25.20 20.50 13.78
N LYS A 146 24.21 21.39 13.88
CA LYS A 146 22.80 21.06 13.56
C LYS A 146 22.61 20.88 12.06
N GLU A 147 23.12 21.81 11.25
CA GLU A 147 23.06 21.74 9.78
C GLU A 147 23.75 20.47 9.25
N ALA A 148 24.90 20.08 9.82
CA ALA A 148 25.59 18.85 9.45
C ALA A 148 24.81 17.58 9.81
N LYS A 149 24.07 17.58 10.93
CA LYS A 149 23.20 16.45 11.32
C LYS A 149 21.97 16.35 10.43
N GLU A 150 21.36 17.48 10.09
CA GLU A 150 20.23 17.54 9.17
C GLU A 150 20.63 17.06 7.77
N ALA A 151 21.79 17.51 7.27
CA ALA A 151 22.33 17.06 6.00
C ALA A 151 22.65 15.56 5.99
N ALA A 152 23.20 15.02 7.09
CA ALA A 152 23.45 13.58 7.23
C ALA A 152 22.14 12.77 7.20
N TYR A 153 21.12 13.21 7.93
CA TYR A 153 19.80 12.57 7.94
C TYR A 153 19.12 12.61 6.56
N GLU A 154 19.22 13.73 5.84
CA GLU A 154 18.68 13.85 4.48
C GLU A 154 19.40 12.92 3.48
N ALA A 155 20.73 12.82 3.58
CA ALA A 155 21.51 11.88 2.77
C ALA A 155 21.14 10.42 3.06
N ASP A 156 21.04 10.04 4.33
CA ASP A 156 20.65 8.67 4.73
C ASP A 156 19.23 8.34 4.27
N ARG A 157 18.31 9.31 4.33
CA ARG A 157 16.95 9.18 3.80
C ARG A 157 16.93 8.98 2.28
N ALA A 158 17.74 9.72 1.54
CA ALA A 158 17.85 9.55 0.10
C ALA A 158 18.37 8.14 -0.26
N ILE A 159 19.41 7.66 0.46
CA ILE A 159 19.96 6.31 0.28
C ILE A 159 18.91 5.23 0.60
N TYR A 160 18.15 5.41 1.69
CA TYR A 160 17.07 4.48 2.05
C TYR A 160 16.00 4.42 0.96
N LEU A 161 15.54 5.58 0.47
CA LEU A 161 14.51 5.64 -0.57
C LEU A 161 14.98 5.01 -1.88
N GLN A 162 16.23 5.25 -2.28
CA GLN A 162 16.83 4.62 -3.46
C GLN A 162 16.94 3.10 -3.30
N LYS A 163 17.41 2.61 -2.15
CA LYS A 163 17.47 1.16 -1.90
C LYS A 163 16.07 0.53 -1.92
N LYS A 164 15.10 1.19 -1.31
CA LYS A 164 13.70 0.75 -1.29
C LYS A 164 13.12 0.65 -2.71
N SER A 165 13.36 1.65 -3.56
CA SER A 165 12.85 1.63 -4.95
C SER A 165 13.44 0.47 -5.77
N VAL A 166 14.72 0.14 -5.57
CA VAL A 166 15.36 -1.01 -6.23
C VAL A 166 14.68 -2.34 -5.84
N PHE A 167 14.31 -2.51 -4.56
CA PHE A 167 13.57 -3.69 -4.13
C PHE A 167 12.14 -3.72 -4.71
N GLU A 168 11.46 -2.59 -4.78
CA GLU A 168 10.12 -2.49 -5.37
C GLU A 168 10.14 -2.87 -6.85
N GLU A 169 11.11 -2.36 -7.62
CA GLU A 169 11.31 -2.72 -9.03
C GLU A 169 11.56 -4.23 -9.21
N LYS A 170 12.44 -4.80 -8.38
CA LYS A 170 12.71 -6.25 -8.40
C LYS A 170 11.45 -7.07 -8.09
N ILE A 171 10.64 -6.64 -7.12
CA ILE A 171 9.37 -7.30 -6.80
C ILE A 171 8.38 -7.23 -7.97
N ILE A 172 8.29 -6.09 -8.65
CA ILE A 172 7.43 -5.93 -9.84
C ILE A 172 7.86 -6.90 -10.94
N GLU A 173 9.16 -6.98 -11.21
CA GLU A 173 9.70 -7.90 -12.22
C GLU A 173 9.42 -9.36 -11.87
N LEU A 174 9.66 -9.77 -10.62
CA LEU A 174 9.37 -11.13 -10.16
C LEU A 174 7.87 -11.47 -10.27
N ASN A 175 6.97 -10.52 -9.98
CA ASN A 175 5.53 -10.74 -10.16
C ASN A 175 5.14 -10.88 -11.64
N LYS A 176 5.82 -10.16 -12.54
CA LYS A 176 5.63 -10.35 -14.00
C LYS A 176 6.04 -11.77 -14.40
N GLN A 177 7.23 -12.22 -13.99
CA GLN A 177 7.71 -13.59 -14.26
C GLN A 177 6.76 -14.65 -13.66
N PHE A 178 6.25 -14.41 -12.46
CA PHE A 178 5.26 -15.28 -11.82
C PHE A 178 3.99 -15.42 -12.68
N SER A 179 3.43 -14.30 -13.12
CA SER A 179 2.25 -14.27 -13.99
C SER A 179 2.50 -15.02 -15.31
N ASP A 180 3.67 -14.81 -15.92
CA ASP A 180 4.04 -15.48 -17.17
C ASP A 180 4.11 -17.00 -17.00
N VAL A 181 4.71 -17.49 -15.90
CA VAL A 181 4.77 -18.93 -15.59
C VAL A 181 3.37 -19.50 -15.35
N VAL A 182 2.50 -18.78 -14.64
CA VAL A 182 1.10 -19.22 -14.44
C VAL A 182 0.34 -19.32 -15.77
N ALA A 183 0.56 -18.39 -16.70
CA ALA A 183 -0.03 -18.45 -18.04
C ALA A 183 0.49 -19.67 -18.85
N GLN A 184 1.79 -19.97 -18.72
CA GLN A 184 2.40 -21.16 -19.34
C GLN A 184 1.81 -22.46 -18.80
N ILE A 185 1.62 -22.57 -17.47
CA ILE A 185 0.97 -23.72 -16.83
C ILE A 185 -0.42 -23.93 -17.39
N ARG A 186 -1.27 -22.89 -17.42
CA ARG A 186 -2.65 -22.99 -17.94
C ARG A 186 -2.66 -23.45 -19.40
N THR A 187 -1.74 -22.93 -20.22
CA THR A 187 -1.62 -23.31 -21.62
C THR A 187 -1.21 -24.77 -21.77
N ALA A 188 -0.24 -25.21 -20.97
CA ALA A 188 0.23 -26.60 -20.94
C ALA A 188 -0.87 -27.58 -20.49
N GLU A 189 -1.65 -27.23 -19.47
CA GLU A 189 -2.80 -28.01 -19.00
C GLU A 189 -3.88 -28.13 -20.07
N GLN A 190 -4.21 -27.03 -20.74
CA GLN A 190 -5.18 -27.03 -21.83
C GLN A 190 -4.71 -27.91 -23.00
N ASN A 191 -3.42 -27.85 -23.33
CA ASN A 191 -2.83 -28.70 -24.37
C ASN A 191 -2.90 -30.19 -23.98
N ARG A 192 -2.56 -30.52 -22.72
CA ARG A 192 -2.68 -31.89 -22.20
C ARG A 192 -4.11 -32.40 -22.32
N TYR A 193 -5.10 -31.61 -21.89
CA TYR A 193 -6.52 -31.96 -22.01
C TYR A 193 -6.96 -32.16 -23.46
N ASN A 194 -6.54 -31.27 -24.38
CA ASN A 194 -6.86 -31.39 -25.80
C ASN A 194 -6.26 -32.66 -26.43
N GLN A 195 -5.02 -33.02 -26.07
CA GLN A 195 -4.37 -34.26 -26.50
C GLN A 195 -5.11 -35.50 -25.97
N GLU A 196 -5.48 -35.51 -24.69
CA GLU A 196 -6.26 -36.59 -24.08
C GLU A 196 -7.61 -36.80 -24.78
N ARG A 197 -8.32 -35.71 -25.13
CA ARG A 197 -9.58 -35.81 -25.88
C ARG A 197 -9.37 -36.33 -27.30
N ALA A 198 -8.35 -35.86 -28.01
CA ALA A 198 -8.04 -36.32 -29.36
C ALA A 198 -7.74 -37.83 -29.39
N TRP A 199 -6.97 -38.33 -28.42
CA TRP A 199 -6.68 -39.75 -28.30
C TRP A 199 -7.90 -40.59 -27.95
N SER A 200 -8.76 -40.09 -27.06
CA SER A 200 -10.03 -40.76 -26.74
C SER A 200 -10.95 -40.86 -27.97
N ALA A 201 -10.95 -39.87 -28.86
CA ALA A 201 -11.77 -39.87 -30.07
C ALA A 201 -11.23 -40.81 -31.17
N GLN A 202 -9.90 -41.00 -31.24
CA GLN A 202 -9.27 -41.78 -32.31
C GLN A 202 -9.23 -43.29 -32.06
N ASN A 203 -9.71 -43.79 -30.92
CA ASN A 203 -9.73 -45.24 -30.58
C ASN A 203 -8.35 -45.93 -30.77
N ILE A 204 -7.26 -45.17 -30.60
CA ILE A 204 -5.90 -45.65 -30.81
C ILE A 204 -5.54 -46.60 -29.66
N LYS A 205 -5.42 -47.89 -29.97
CA LYS A 205 -5.03 -48.96 -29.02
C LYS A 205 -3.52 -48.94 -28.63
N ASN A 206 -2.73 -47.96 -29.08
CA ASN A 206 -1.31 -47.83 -28.66
C ASN A 206 -1.20 -47.15 -27.29
N SER A 207 -1.38 -47.91 -26.20
CA SER A 207 -1.31 -47.35 -24.85
C SER A 207 0.08 -46.82 -24.49
N ARG A 208 1.16 -47.52 -24.89
CA ARG A 208 2.52 -47.20 -24.43
C ARG A 208 3.04 -45.85 -24.90
N GLU A 209 2.73 -45.44 -26.13
CA GLU A 209 3.14 -44.11 -26.63
C GLU A 209 2.32 -42.99 -25.98
N GLN A 210 1.01 -43.22 -25.76
CA GLN A 210 0.18 -42.27 -25.01
C GLN A 210 0.66 -42.11 -23.57
N ASP A 211 1.01 -43.20 -22.89
CA ASP A 211 1.50 -43.16 -21.50
C ASP A 211 2.83 -42.40 -21.39
N LYS A 212 3.74 -42.60 -22.36
CA LYS A 212 4.97 -41.81 -22.46
C LYS A 212 4.69 -40.32 -22.66
N LEU A 213 3.77 -39.96 -23.56
CA LEU A 213 3.42 -38.57 -23.82
C LEU A 213 2.69 -37.92 -22.65
N ARG A 214 1.82 -38.65 -21.93
CA ARG A 214 1.19 -38.19 -20.68
C ARG A 214 2.23 -37.93 -19.60
N ALA A 215 3.17 -38.86 -19.41
CA ALA A 215 4.25 -38.71 -18.44
C ALA A 215 5.13 -37.49 -18.75
N ALA A 216 5.52 -37.30 -20.02
CA ALA A 216 6.31 -36.16 -20.46
C ALA A 216 5.56 -34.82 -20.24
N SER A 217 4.27 -34.75 -20.60
CA SER A 217 3.44 -33.57 -20.34
C SER A 217 3.27 -33.29 -18.85
N GLY A 218 3.15 -34.34 -18.02
CA GLY A 218 3.11 -34.23 -16.56
C GLY A 218 4.39 -33.63 -15.99
N GLN A 219 5.55 -34.20 -16.35
CA GLN A 219 6.87 -33.71 -15.92
C GLN A 219 7.11 -32.25 -16.33
N PHE A 220 6.68 -31.86 -17.55
CA PHE A 220 6.78 -30.49 -17.99
C PHE A 220 5.95 -29.54 -17.11
N ILE A 221 4.68 -29.88 -16.82
CA ILE A 221 3.84 -29.07 -15.94
C ILE A 221 4.43 -29.00 -14.53
N GLU A 222 4.90 -30.13 -13.98
CA GLU A 222 5.59 -30.17 -12.68
C GLU A 222 6.81 -29.24 -12.65
N SER A 223 7.61 -29.21 -13.72
CA SER A 223 8.75 -28.30 -13.81
C SER A 223 8.35 -26.82 -13.80
N LEU A 224 7.21 -26.48 -14.42
CA LEU A 224 6.67 -25.12 -14.39
C LEU A 224 6.10 -24.76 -13.01
N VAL A 225 5.47 -25.71 -12.32
CA VAL A 225 4.99 -25.53 -10.94
C VAL A 225 6.15 -25.29 -9.98
N ALA A 226 7.23 -26.07 -10.08
CA ALA A 226 8.44 -25.85 -9.30
C ALA A 226 9.05 -24.48 -9.58
N LYS A 227 9.07 -24.04 -10.85
CA LYS A 227 9.53 -22.69 -11.21
C LYS A 227 8.64 -21.60 -10.61
N ARG A 228 7.31 -21.78 -10.61
CA ARG A 228 6.35 -20.85 -9.98
C ARG A 228 6.64 -20.70 -8.48
N GLU A 229 6.86 -21.82 -7.80
CA GLU A 229 7.16 -21.84 -6.36
C GLU A 229 8.49 -21.15 -6.06
N ALA A 230 9.55 -21.42 -6.83
CA ALA A 230 10.83 -20.73 -6.70
C ALA A 230 10.69 -19.19 -6.85
N ILE A 231 9.86 -18.71 -7.79
CA ILE A 231 9.61 -17.27 -7.94
C ILE A 231 8.85 -16.71 -6.73
N ALA A 232 7.86 -17.44 -6.21
CA ALA A 232 7.10 -17.02 -5.03
C ALA A 232 8.01 -16.89 -3.79
N ASP A 233 8.96 -17.81 -3.63
CA ASP A 233 9.96 -17.76 -2.58
C ASP A 233 10.87 -16.54 -2.73
N GLN A 234 11.36 -16.26 -3.95
CA GLN A 234 12.15 -15.06 -4.24
C GLN A 234 11.39 -13.76 -3.94
N ILE A 235 10.08 -13.69 -4.24
CA ILE A 235 9.25 -12.53 -3.90
C ILE A 235 9.16 -12.37 -2.38
N THR A 236 8.99 -13.46 -1.66
CA THR A 236 8.86 -13.45 -0.19
C THR A 236 10.17 -13.04 0.46
N GLU A 237 11.30 -13.55 -0.03
CA GLU A 237 12.63 -13.18 0.42
C GLU A 237 12.92 -11.70 0.13
N THR A 238 12.67 -11.23 -1.09
CA THR A 238 12.88 -9.82 -1.47
C THR A 238 12.03 -8.87 -0.61
N LYS A 239 10.79 -9.26 -0.26
CA LYS A 239 9.95 -8.49 0.67
C LYS A 239 10.52 -8.48 2.09
N ARG A 240 11.09 -9.58 2.56
CA ARG A 240 11.75 -9.64 3.88
C ARG A 240 12.99 -8.74 3.90
N GLU A 241 13.80 -8.78 2.86
CA GLU A 241 14.96 -7.89 2.71
C GLU A 241 14.56 -6.41 2.71
N MET A 242 13.49 -6.07 1.98
CA MET A 242 12.95 -4.71 1.95
C MET A 242 12.46 -4.23 3.33
N LEU A 243 11.81 -5.10 4.11
CA LEU A 243 11.37 -4.78 5.47
C LEU A 243 12.54 -4.66 6.46
N ALA A 244 13.64 -5.37 6.20
CA ALA A 244 14.85 -5.31 7.01
C ALA A 244 15.68 -4.02 6.78
N LEU A 245 15.36 -3.22 5.77
CA LEU A 245 15.96 -1.90 5.60
C LEU A 245 15.63 -1.02 6.82
N LYS A 246 16.67 -0.68 7.59
CA LYS A 246 16.55 0.26 8.70
C LYS A 246 16.13 1.62 8.16
N LYS A 247 15.07 2.18 8.75
CA LYS A 247 14.70 3.57 8.53
C LYS A 247 15.79 4.46 9.14
N PRO A 248 16.16 5.57 8.48
CA PRO A 248 17.08 6.56 9.03
C PRO A 248 16.51 7.22 10.29
#